data_AF-A0A920QIW2-F1
#
_entry.id   AF-A0A920QIW2-F1
#
_cell.length_a   1.000
_cell.length_b   1.000
_cell.length_c   1.000
_cell.angle_alpha   90.00
_cell.angle_beta   90.00
_cell.angle_gamma   90.00
#
_symmetry.space_group_name_H-M   'P 1'
#
loop_
_entity.id
_entity.type
_entity.pdbx_description
1 polymer ?
#
loop_
_entity_poly.entity_id
_entity_poly.type
_entity_poly.pdbx_seq_one_letter_code
_entity_poly.pdbx_strand_id
1 'polypeptide(L)' 'MPTGIKGKIGIAASPAQSGRVWAIIEAEDAGLYRSEDGGESWIRTSGNRDLIHRPWYYCHVFSDPSS' A
#
# COMPACT_ATOMS: atom_id res chain seq x y z
N MET A 1 -9.08 -4.22 -4.19
CA MET A 1 -7.83 -4.67 -4.85
C MET A 1 -7.99 -4.52 -6.36
N PRO A 2 -6.93 -4.18 -7.13
CA PRO A 2 -7.03 -3.97 -8.57
C PRO A 2 -7.30 -5.29 -9.31
N THR A 3 -8.12 -5.20 -10.36
CA THR A 3 -8.45 -6.31 -11.25
C THR A 3 -7.52 -6.29 -12.46
N GLY A 4 -6.93 -7.44 -12.83
CA GLY A 4 -5.99 -7.54 -13.96
C GLY A 4 -4.55 -7.90 -13.55
N ILE A 5 -3.59 -7.63 -14.44
CA ILE A 5 -2.17 -7.92 -14.22
C ILE A 5 -1.61 -6.99 -13.14
N LYS A 6 -0.98 -7.60 -12.13
CA LYS A 6 -0.31 -6.91 -11.03
C LYS A 6 1.19 -7.03 -11.24
N GLY A 7 1.87 -5.89 -11.28
CA GLY A 7 3.31 -5.76 -11.32
C GLY A 7 3.91 -5.88 -9.91
N LYS A 8 4.93 -5.07 -9.61
CA LYS A 8 5.57 -5.10 -8.28
C LYS A 8 4.58 -4.69 -7.19
N ILE A 9 4.59 -5.42 -6.08
CA ILE A 9 3.80 -5.14 -4.89
C ILE A 9 4.76 -4.89 -3.73
N GLY A 10 4.66 -3.71 -3.10
CA GLY A 10 5.32 -3.41 -1.84
C GLY A 10 4.31 -3.50 -0.70
N ILE A 11 4.65 -4.21 0.38
CA ILE A 11 3.76 -4.38 1.55
C ILE A 11 4.50 -3.93 2.80
N ALA A 12 3.82 -3.20 3.67
CA ALA A 12 4.32 -2.82 4.98
C ALA A 12 3.21 -3.01 6.03
N ALA A 13 3.50 -3.79 7.07
CA ALA A 13 2.64 -3.85 8.25
C ALA A 13 2.90 -2.61 9.11
N SER A 14 1.84 -2.01 9.66
CA SER A 14 1.93 -0.83 10.50
C SER A 14 2.15 -1.26 11.96
N PRO A 15 3.32 -1.01 12.59
CA PRO A 15 3.51 -1.33 13.99
C PRO A 15 2.70 -0.42 14.92
N ALA A 16 2.15 0.71 14.43
CA ALA A 16 1.23 1.56 15.19
C ALA A 16 -0.14 0.90 15.47
N GLN A 17 -0.56 -0.08 14.67
CA GLN A 17 -1.83 -0.77 14.88
C GLN A 17 -1.78 -2.20 14.34
N SER A 18 -1.97 -3.17 15.23
CA SER A 18 -2.09 -4.57 14.85
C SER A 18 -3.26 -4.77 13.88
N GLY A 19 -3.02 -5.50 12.79
CA GLY A 19 -3.99 -5.71 11.71
C GLY A 19 -3.90 -4.68 10.58
N ARG A 20 -3.30 -3.51 10.80
CA ARG A 20 -3.17 -2.51 9.73
C ARG A 20 -2.01 -2.84 8.80
N VAL A 21 -2.31 -2.99 7.52
CA VAL A 21 -1.33 -3.31 6.46
C VAL A 21 -1.50 -2.34 5.30
N TRP A 22 -0.38 -1.87 4.76
CA TRP A 22 -0.33 -1.03 3.57
C TRP A 22 0.25 -1.82 2.41
N ALA A 23 -0.34 -1.67 1.22
CA ALA A 23 0.17 -2.24 0.00
C ALA A 23 0.18 -1.20 -1.13
N ILE A 24 1.33 -0.99 -1.75
CA ILE A 24 1.44 -0.27 -3.01
C ILE A 24 1.48 -1.31 -4.13
N ILE A 25 0.54 -1.22 -5.06
CA ILE A 25 0.39 -2.20 -6.15
C ILE A 25 0.59 -1.47 -7.47
N GLU A 26 1.59 -1.90 -8.23
CA GLU A 26 1.71 -1.56 -9.64
C GLU A 26 0.67 -2.38 -10.42
N ALA A 27 -0.26 -1.72 -11.09
CA ALA A 27 -1.29 -2.34 -11.93
C ALA A 27 -1.82 -1.28 -12.92
N GLU A 28 -2.75 -1.64 -13.79
CA GLU A 28 -3.48 -0.63 -14.59
C GLU A 28 -4.20 0.37 -13.67
N ASP A 29 -4.82 -0.14 -12.60
CA ASP A 29 -5.34 0.60 -11.44
C ASP A 29 -4.33 0.66 -10.29
N ALA A 30 -3.13 1.14 -10.60
CA ALA A 30 -2.10 1.30 -9.60
C ALA A 30 -2.56 2.26 -8.47
N GLY A 31 -2.09 2.01 -7.25
CA GLY A 31 -2.47 2.82 -6.10
C GLY A 31 -1.98 2.28 -4.76
N LEU A 32 -2.20 3.08 -3.72
CA LEU A 32 -1.96 2.70 -2.33
C LEU A 32 -3.24 2.14 -1.73
N TYR A 33 -3.16 0.91 -1.28
CA TYR A 33 -4.20 0.16 -0.61
C TYR A 33 -3.87 0.03 0.87
N ARG A 34 -4.91 0.07 1.70
CA ARG A 34 -4.82 -0.11 3.13
C ARG A 34 -5.80 -1.19 3.57
N SER A 35 -5.33 -2.09 4.41
CA SER A 35 -6.13 -3.08 5.12
C SER A 35 -6.08 -2.78 6.62
N GLU A 36 -7.16 -3.08 7.31
CA GLU A 36 -7.28 -3.00 8.77
C GLU A 36 -7.40 -4.40 9.43
N ASP A 37 -7.48 -5.45 8.62
CA ASP A 37 -7.81 -6.83 9.01
C ASP A 37 -6.71 -7.82 8.61
N GLY A 38 -5.46 -7.36 8.49
CA GLY A 38 -4.32 -8.20 8.16
C GLY A 38 -4.22 -8.59 6.69
N GLY A 39 -5.02 -7.99 5.81
CA GLY A 39 -5.00 -8.19 4.37
C GLY A 39 -6.21 -8.93 3.81
N GLU A 40 -7.26 -9.15 4.59
CA GLU A 40 -8.51 -9.77 4.12
C GLU A 40 -9.31 -8.81 3.24
N SER A 41 -9.43 -7.54 3.66
CA SER A 41 -10.08 -6.47 2.90
C SER A 41 -9.13 -5.29 2.65
N TRP A 42 -9.34 -4.62 1.52
CA TRP A 42 -8.45 -3.55 1.04
C TRP A 42 -9.24 -2.34 0.58
N ILE A 43 -8.96 -1.21 1.20
CA ILE A 43 -9.50 0.10 0.85
C ILE A 43 -8.45 0.84 0.02
N ARG A 44 -8.83 1.34 -1.15
CA ARG A 44 -7.95 2.18 -1.97
C ARG A 44 -7.90 3.58 -1.35
N THR A 45 -6.83 3.85 -0.61
CA THR A 45 -6.59 5.15 0.06
C THR A 45 -6.11 6.23 -0.89
N SER A 46 -5.40 5.86 -1.96
CA SER A 46 -5.01 6.80 -2.99
C SER A 46 -4.91 6.10 -4.34
N GLY A 47 -5.51 6.73 -5.35
CA GLY A 47 -5.37 6.34 -6.74
C GLY A 47 -4.37 7.16 -7.53
N ASN A 48 -3.59 8.00 -6.84
CA ASN A 48 -2.68 8.91 -7.52
C ASN A 48 -1.49 8.16 -8.11
N ARG A 49 -1.40 8.13 -9.44
CA ARG A 49 -0.30 7.56 -10.23
C ARG A 49 1.05 8.25 -9.96
N ASP A 50 1.03 9.48 -9.43
CA ASP A 50 2.25 10.21 -9.04
C ASP A 50 2.99 9.54 -7.87
N LEU A 51 2.30 8.76 -7.04
CA LEU A 51 2.93 7.94 -5.98
C LEU A 51 3.76 6.78 -6.54
N ILE A 52 3.67 6.53 -7.85
CA ILE A 52 4.08 5.28 -8.51
C ILE A 52 5.08 5.57 -9.63
N HIS A 53 5.40 6.84 -9.89
CA HIS A 53 6.34 7.27 -10.94
C HIS A 53 7.82 6.99 -10.60
N ARG A 54 8.15 6.50 -9.39
CA ARG A 54 9.52 6.07 -9.03
C ARG A 54 9.54 4.82 -8.14
N PRO A 55 9.23 3.62 -8.68
CA PRO A 55 9.20 2.37 -7.91
C PRO A 55 10.59 1.85 -7.50
N TRP A 56 11.66 2.62 -7.72
CA TRP A 56 13.04 2.17 -7.53
C TRP A 56 13.78 2.77 -6.33
N TYR A 57 13.26 3.75 -5.57
CA TYR A 57 14.06 4.28 -4.45
C TYR A 57 13.40 4.48 -3.09
N TYR A 58 12.10 4.73 -2.92
CA TYR A 58 11.58 4.92 -1.55
C TYR A 58 10.11 4.51 -1.43
N CYS A 59 9.87 3.23 -1.16
CA CYS A 59 8.66 2.81 -0.46
C CYS A 59 9.05 2.33 0.94
N HIS A 60 9.58 3.25 1.73
CA HIS A 60 9.73 3.03 3.16
C HIS A 60 8.55 3.70 3.85
N VAL A 61 7.62 2.89 4.34
CA VAL A 61 6.60 3.33 5.29
C VAL A 61 7.24 3.23 6.67
N PHE A 62 7.55 4.38 7.25
CA PHE A 62 7.89 4.49 8.66
C PHE A 62 6.64 4.94 9.40
N SER A 63 6.15 4.14 10.33
CA SER A 63 5.17 4.59 11.31
C SER A 63 5.91 5.11 12.54
N ASP A 64 5.68 6.37 12.87
CA ASP A 64 6.10 6.93 14.14
C ASP A 64 5.21 6.38 15.27
N PRO A 65 5.76 5.96 16.42
CA PRO A 65 4.97 5.44 17.54
C PRO A 65 4.25 6.53 18.37
N SER A 66 4.31 7.81 17.99
CA SER A 66 3.80 8.91 18.82
C SER A 66 2.68 9.71 18.13
N SER A 67 1.44 9.34 18.49
CA SER A 67 0.16 10.06 18.33
C SER A 67 -0.55 10.06 16.98
#